data_AF-A0A7C3BFN4-F1
#
_entry.id   AF-A0A7C3BFN4-F1
#
_cell.length_a   1.000
_cell.length_b   1.000
_cell.length_c   1.000
_cell.angle_alpha   90.00
_cell.angle_beta   90.00
_cell.angle_gamma   90.00
#
_symmetry.space_group_name_H-M   'P 1'
#
loop_
_entity.id
_entity.type
_entity.pdbx_description
1 polymer ?
#
loop_
_entity_poly.entity_id
_entity_poly.type
_entity_poly.pdbx_seq_one_letter_code
_entity_poly.pdbx_strand_id
1 'polypeptide(L)'
;PTAPPKPAVDFVVKSVRLWGPEENGGYFDGPSLHCGEKRQLRAIVLDANGQPLNGVTVLGIYSGVEQVTGSKGPGIAEWILGDGDGLRVVRDVDGRPVVSETADGMVTDPARISDEAFIAAGYCHDAASCQALRNANACHGHYSWDVTFQRTY
;
A
#
# COMPACT_ATOMS: atom_id res chain seq x y z
N PRO A 1 20.09 33.09 12.45
CA PRO A 1 19.45 32.11 11.54
C PRO A 1 18.10 31.68 12.11
N THR A 2 17.00 31.96 11.42
CA THR A 2 15.65 31.53 11.83
C THR A 2 15.45 30.09 11.37
N ALA A 3 14.97 29.22 12.26
CA ALA A 3 14.69 27.83 11.90
C ALA A 3 13.63 27.78 10.78
N PRO A 4 13.77 26.86 9.80
CA PRO A 4 12.74 26.69 8.78
C PRO A 4 11.38 26.35 9.43
N PRO A 5 10.27 26.79 8.84
CA PRO A 5 8.95 26.50 9.37
C PRO A 5 8.70 24.99 9.40
N LYS A 6 8.14 24.49 10.52
CA LYS A 6 7.76 23.08 10.65
C LYS A 6 6.79 22.71 9.52
N PRO A 7 7.00 21.60 8.80
CA PRO A 7 6.04 21.09 7.84
C PRO A 7 4.64 20.88 8.46
N ALA A 8 3.59 21.09 7.66
CA ALA A 8 2.20 20.97 8.12
C ALA A 8 1.81 19.53 8.54
N VAL A 9 2.48 18.53 7.97
CA VAL A 9 2.35 17.12 8.31
C VAL A 9 3.75 16.53 8.55
N ASP A 10 3.86 15.61 9.50
CA ASP A 10 5.12 14.91 9.81
C ASP A 10 5.41 13.79 8.79
N PHE A 11 4.37 13.17 8.21
CA PHE A 11 4.47 12.14 7.17
C PHE A 11 3.50 12.40 6.00
N VAL A 12 4.00 12.24 4.77
CA VAL A 12 3.22 12.31 3.53
C VAL A 12 3.09 10.94 2.87
N VAL A 13 2.01 10.71 2.12
CA VAL A 13 1.88 9.54 1.26
C VAL A 13 2.69 9.79 -0.01
N LYS A 14 3.76 9.02 -0.19
CA LYS A 14 4.62 9.14 -1.38
C LYS A 14 4.08 8.35 -2.57
N SER A 15 3.48 7.19 -2.32
CA SER A 15 2.87 6.35 -3.35
C SER A 15 1.91 5.32 -2.75
N VAL A 16 0.90 4.95 -3.51
CA VAL A 16 0.06 3.77 -3.30
C VAL A 16 0.18 2.92 -4.56
N ARG A 17 0.52 1.64 -4.41
CA ARG A 17 0.85 0.76 -5.54
C ARG A 17 0.23 -0.62 -5.37
N LEU A 18 -0.55 -1.04 -6.37
CA LEU A 18 -1.00 -2.42 -6.49
C LEU A 18 0.17 -3.32 -6.91
N TRP A 19 0.29 -4.49 -6.31
CA TRP A 19 1.31 -5.47 -6.69
C TRP A 19 0.95 -6.12 -8.01
N GLY A 20 1.93 -6.43 -8.85
CA GLY A 20 1.67 -7.19 -10.06
C GLY A 20 1.36 -8.67 -9.79
N PRO A 21 0.88 -9.41 -10.80
CA PRO A 21 0.56 -10.84 -10.69
C PRO A 21 1.67 -11.68 -10.07
N GLU A 22 2.91 -11.55 -10.56
CA GLU A 22 4.06 -12.35 -10.08
C GLU A 22 4.46 -12.00 -8.65
N GLU A 23 4.47 -10.71 -8.29
CA GLU A 23 4.70 -10.27 -6.91
C GLU A 23 3.63 -10.84 -5.98
N ASN A 24 2.39 -10.95 -6.47
CA ASN A 24 1.28 -11.53 -5.76
C ASN A 24 1.30 -13.08 -5.73
N GLY A 25 2.31 -13.71 -6.34
CA GLY A 25 2.51 -15.17 -6.37
C GLY A 25 1.82 -15.88 -7.55
N GLY A 26 1.30 -15.12 -8.51
CA GLY A 26 0.74 -15.61 -9.76
C GLY A 26 1.76 -15.63 -10.90
N TYR A 27 1.29 -15.81 -12.13
CA TYR A 27 2.08 -15.74 -13.36
C TYR A 27 1.16 -15.63 -14.59
N PHE A 28 1.74 -15.40 -15.77
CA PHE A 28 1.04 -15.49 -17.05
C PHE A 28 1.45 -16.75 -17.81
N ASP A 29 0.46 -17.44 -18.39
CA ASP A 29 0.65 -18.48 -19.40
C ASP A 29 0.04 -17.99 -20.73
N GLY A 30 0.89 -17.39 -21.57
CA GLY A 30 0.44 -16.62 -22.72
C GLY A 30 -0.50 -15.48 -22.29
N PRO A 31 -1.71 -15.36 -22.86
CA PRO A 31 -2.68 -14.34 -22.46
C PRO A 31 -3.43 -14.68 -21.17
N SER A 32 -3.25 -15.88 -20.61
CA SER A 32 -3.99 -16.37 -19.45
C SER A 32 -3.30 -15.94 -18.16
N LEU A 33 -4.04 -15.26 -17.29
CA LEU A 33 -3.58 -14.89 -15.95
C LEU A 33 -3.85 -16.04 -14.96
N HIS A 34 -2.79 -16.53 -14.33
CA HIS A 34 -2.87 -17.37 -13.14
C HIS A 34 -2.67 -16.50 -11.91
N CYS A 35 -3.73 -16.34 -11.12
CA CYS A 35 -3.69 -15.50 -9.94
C CYS A 35 -2.85 -16.14 -8.82
N GLY A 36 -2.18 -15.30 -8.05
CA GLY A 36 -1.63 -15.71 -6.77
C GLY A 36 -2.63 -15.51 -5.64
N GLU A 37 -2.31 -16.06 -4.46
CA GLU A 37 -3.22 -16.12 -3.31
C GLU A 37 -2.92 -15.04 -2.25
N LYS A 38 -1.97 -14.14 -2.51
CA LYS A 38 -1.58 -13.12 -1.54
C LYS A 38 -2.66 -12.04 -1.40
N ARG A 39 -2.77 -11.55 -0.16
CA ARG A 39 -3.64 -10.45 0.28
C ARG A 39 -2.86 -9.58 1.28
N GLN A 40 -1.72 -9.06 0.85
CA GLN A 40 -0.82 -8.32 1.73
C GLN A 40 -1.05 -6.83 1.56
N LEU A 41 -1.21 -6.11 2.66
CA LEU A 41 -1.08 -4.66 2.66
C LEU A 41 0.20 -4.32 3.41
N ARG A 42 1.15 -3.65 2.74
CA ARG A 42 2.40 -3.22 3.37
C ARG A 42 2.45 -1.70 3.46
N ALA A 43 2.79 -1.22 4.65
CA ALA A 43 3.28 0.14 4.82
C ALA A 43 4.80 0.11 4.75
N ILE A 44 5.38 0.90 3.86
CA ILE A 44 6.81 1.18 3.77
C ILE A 44 7.01 2.59 4.29
N VAL A 45 7.73 2.75 5.39
CA VAL A 45 7.97 4.06 5.99
C VAL A 45 9.42 4.46 5.79
N LEU A 46 9.62 5.66 5.25
CA LEU A 46 10.92 6.25 4.97
C LEU A 46 11.13 7.51 5.83
N ASP A 47 12.38 7.78 6.17
CA ASP A 47 12.81 9.07 6.72
C ASP A 47 12.81 10.16 5.63
N ALA A 48 13.15 11.40 6.00
CA ALA A 48 13.16 12.51 5.06
C ALA A 48 14.21 12.37 3.94
N ASN A 49 15.25 11.54 4.15
CA ASN A 49 16.28 11.25 3.16
C ASN A 49 15.93 10.02 2.28
N GLY A 50 14.75 9.42 2.47
CA GLY A 50 14.31 8.24 1.73
C GLY A 50 14.87 6.92 2.26
N GLN A 51 15.47 6.90 3.46
CA GLN A 51 15.96 5.67 4.08
C GLN A 51 14.85 4.95 4.86
N PRO A 52 14.81 3.61 4.89
CA PRO A 52 13.80 2.88 5.64
C PRO A 52 13.84 3.21 7.15
N LEU A 53 12.68 3.45 7.73
CA LEU A 53 12.54 3.90 9.11
C LEU A 53 11.77 2.87 9.95
N ASN A 54 12.47 2.20 10.86
CA ASN A 54 11.90 1.21 11.78
C ASN A 54 11.31 1.85 13.04
N GLY A 55 10.39 1.17 13.72
CA GLY A 55 9.83 1.61 15.01
C GLY A 55 8.67 2.59 14.90
N VAL A 56 8.32 3.03 13.70
CA VAL A 56 7.13 3.85 13.44
C VAL A 56 5.87 3.00 13.55
N THR A 57 4.85 3.51 14.26
CA THR A 57 3.54 2.86 14.36
C THR A 57 2.59 3.38 13.27
N VAL A 58 2.01 2.45 12.53
CA VAL A 58 1.04 2.70 11.47
C VAL A 58 -0.28 2.04 11.84
N LEU A 59 -1.39 2.74 11.60
CA LEU A 59 -2.75 2.26 11.89
C LEU A 59 -3.47 1.89 10.59
N GLY A 60 -4.07 0.69 10.58
CA GLY A 60 -5.17 0.34 9.68
C GLY A 60 -6.45 1.04 10.12
N ILE A 61 -6.94 1.96 9.29
CA ILE A 61 -8.01 2.91 9.63
C ILE A 61 -9.34 2.19 9.84
N TYR A 62 -9.66 1.22 8.98
CA TYR A 62 -10.92 0.49 9.03
C TYR A 62 -10.80 -0.77 9.89
N SER A 63 -9.64 -1.44 9.86
CA SER A 63 -9.39 -2.60 10.72
C SER A 63 -9.18 -2.21 12.20
N GLY A 64 -8.73 -0.99 12.48
CA GLY A 64 -8.32 -0.56 13.81
C GLY A 64 -7.01 -1.19 14.30
N VAL A 65 -6.29 -1.90 13.43
CA VAL A 65 -5.09 -2.67 13.78
C VAL A 65 -3.85 -1.81 13.60
N GLU A 66 -3.09 -1.63 14.67
CA GLU A 66 -1.76 -1.01 14.61
C GLU A 66 -0.67 -2.05 14.31
N GLN A 67 0.31 -1.66 13.49
CA GLN A 67 1.53 -2.42 13.26
C GLN A 67 2.74 -1.51 13.38
N VAL A 68 3.87 -2.10 13.77
CA VAL A 68 5.14 -1.39 13.92
C VAL A 68 6.11 -1.83 12.83
N THR A 69 6.69 -0.85 12.15
CA THR A 69 7.65 -1.05 11.05
C THR A 69 8.95 -1.73 11.52
N GLY A 70 9.50 -2.59 10.67
CA GLY A 70 10.83 -3.22 10.84
C GLY A 70 10.80 -4.74 11.02
N SER A 71 9.67 -5.30 11.45
CA SER A 71 9.55 -6.75 11.70
C SER A 71 9.39 -7.59 10.42
N LYS A 72 9.03 -6.96 9.30
CA LYS A 72 8.82 -7.59 7.98
C LYS A 72 9.86 -7.16 6.94
N GLY A 73 10.97 -6.58 7.42
CA GLY A 73 11.99 -5.92 6.62
C GLY A 73 12.15 -4.46 7.03
N PRO A 74 13.26 -3.80 6.65
CA PRO A 74 13.52 -2.41 7.02
C PRO A 74 12.40 -1.47 6.58
N GLY A 75 11.82 -0.73 7.53
CA GLY A 75 10.74 0.23 7.29
C GLY A 75 9.37 -0.39 7.02
N ILE A 76 9.22 -1.73 7.07
CA ILE A 76 8.00 -2.41 6.64
C ILE A 76 7.13 -2.84 7.81
N ALA A 77 5.86 -2.45 7.77
CA ALA A 77 4.77 -3.03 8.53
C ALA A 77 3.78 -3.72 7.57
N GLU A 78 3.12 -4.80 8.00
CA GLU A 78 2.26 -5.60 7.12
C GLU A 78 0.97 -6.03 7.82
N TRP A 79 -0.12 -6.05 7.04
CA TRP A 79 -1.42 -6.60 7.39
C TRP A 79 -1.83 -7.66 6.37
N ILE A 80 -2.70 -8.57 6.82
CA ILE A 80 -3.51 -9.38 5.91
C ILE A 80 -4.74 -8.55 5.55
N LEU A 81 -4.94 -8.31 4.26
CA LEU A 81 -6.03 -7.51 3.74
C LEU A 81 -7.30 -8.38 3.63
N GLY A 82 -8.38 -7.93 4.25
CA GLY A 82 -9.74 -8.44 4.02
C GLY A 82 -10.34 -7.83 2.75
N ASP A 83 -11.47 -7.14 2.89
CA ASP A 83 -12.14 -6.45 1.77
C ASP A 83 -11.43 -5.13 1.36
N GLY A 84 -10.64 -4.57 2.28
CA GLY A 84 -9.81 -3.40 2.09
C GLY A 84 -9.43 -2.72 3.40
N ASP A 85 -8.52 -1.76 3.35
CA ASP A 85 -8.17 -0.89 4.48
C ASP A 85 -7.68 0.49 3.99
N GLY A 86 -7.55 1.43 4.92
CA GLY A 86 -6.79 2.67 4.78
C GLY A 86 -5.63 2.68 5.78
N LEU A 87 -4.55 3.42 5.50
CA LEU A 87 -3.39 3.51 6.38
C LEU A 87 -3.08 4.96 6.75
N ARG A 88 -2.57 5.16 7.97
CA ARG A 88 -1.91 6.41 8.39
C ARG A 88 -0.84 6.14 9.44
N VAL A 89 0.21 6.96 9.46
CA VAL A 89 1.17 6.95 10.57
C VAL A 89 0.54 7.63 11.79
N VAL A 90 0.64 7.00 12.97
CA VAL A 90 0.03 7.53 14.20
C VAL A 90 1.05 7.88 15.28
N ARG A 91 2.20 7.20 15.30
CA ARG A 91 3.30 7.50 16.23
C ARG A 91 4.66 7.33 15.58
N ASP A 92 5.57 8.24 15.92
CA ASP A 92 6.94 8.21 15.46
C ASP A 92 7.81 7.20 16.25
N VAL A 93 9.08 7.08 15.87
CA VAL A 93 10.07 6.16 16.47
C VAL A 93 10.30 6.37 17.97
N ASP A 94 10.08 7.57 18.48
CA ASP A 94 10.17 7.93 19.90
C ASP A 94 8.83 7.76 20.65
N GLY A 95 7.81 7.23 19.96
CA GLY A 95 6.47 7.01 20.50
C GLY A 95 5.58 8.25 20.53
N ARG A 96 6.07 9.43 20.11
CA ARG A 96 5.24 10.64 20.10
C ARG A 96 4.15 10.55 19.03
N PRO A 97 2.95 11.11 19.26
CA PRO A 97 1.94 11.21 18.22
C PRO A 97 2.40 12.13 17.09
N VAL A 98 1.94 11.83 15.87
CA VAL A 98 2.27 12.59 14.66
C VAL A 98 1.04 12.99 13.86
N VAL A 99 1.20 14.00 13.00
CA VAL A 99 0.24 14.32 11.95
C VAL A 99 0.70 13.65 10.66
N SER A 100 -0.15 12.82 10.07
CA SER A 100 0.13 12.08 8.84
C SER A 100 -0.97 12.31 7.83
N GLU A 101 -0.60 12.35 6.55
CA GLU A 101 -1.57 12.08 5.48
C GLU A 101 -2.14 10.66 5.62
N THR A 102 -3.31 10.45 5.02
CA THR A 102 -4.00 9.16 4.96
C THR A 102 -3.91 8.60 3.55
N ALA A 103 -3.49 7.34 3.44
CA ALA A 103 -3.66 6.55 2.22
C ALA A 103 -4.94 5.73 2.35
N ASP A 104 -5.76 5.71 1.30
CA ASP A 104 -7.00 4.95 1.24
C ASP A 104 -7.16 4.32 -0.15
N GLY A 105 -8.14 3.44 -0.30
CA GLY A 105 -8.46 2.77 -1.57
C GLY A 105 -7.73 1.44 -1.78
N MET A 106 -7.02 0.92 -0.79
CA MET A 106 -6.43 -0.42 -0.85
C MET A 106 -7.53 -1.46 -0.64
N VAL A 107 -8.12 -1.91 -1.74
CA VAL A 107 -9.26 -2.84 -1.76
C VAL A 107 -8.89 -4.14 -2.43
N THR A 108 -9.62 -5.20 -2.13
CA THR A 108 -9.48 -6.50 -2.81
C THR A 108 -10.60 -6.76 -3.82
N ASP A 109 -11.73 -6.07 -3.74
CA ASP A 109 -12.79 -6.20 -4.74
C ASP A 109 -12.30 -5.66 -6.11
N PRO A 110 -12.16 -6.53 -7.14
CA PRO A 110 -11.68 -6.10 -8.44
C PRO A 110 -12.61 -5.08 -9.10
N ALA A 111 -13.89 -4.96 -8.73
CA ALA A 111 -14.78 -3.92 -9.27
C ALA A 111 -14.41 -2.51 -8.79
N ARG A 112 -13.67 -2.38 -7.68
CA ARG A 112 -13.31 -1.11 -7.06
C ARG A 112 -11.89 -0.62 -7.38
N ILE A 113 -11.07 -1.42 -8.07
CA ILE A 113 -9.61 -1.18 -8.19
C ILE A 113 -9.15 -0.10 -9.18
N SER A 114 -9.93 0.66 -9.95
CA SER A 114 -9.37 1.60 -10.97
C SER A 114 -8.52 0.93 -12.08
N ASP A 115 -8.61 1.45 -13.31
CA ASP A 115 -7.87 0.88 -14.44
C ASP A 115 -6.39 1.29 -14.40
N GLU A 116 -6.09 2.49 -13.89
CA GLU A 116 -4.73 2.97 -13.71
C GLU A 116 -3.91 2.03 -12.82
N ALA A 117 -4.48 1.59 -11.69
CA ALA A 117 -3.77 0.69 -10.78
C ALA A 117 -3.56 -0.70 -11.41
N PHE A 118 -4.57 -1.26 -12.09
CA PHE A 118 -4.41 -2.55 -12.76
C PHE A 118 -3.40 -2.50 -13.91
N ILE A 119 -3.42 -1.44 -14.72
CA ILE A 119 -2.48 -1.27 -15.84
C ILE A 119 -1.06 -1.07 -15.29
N ALA A 120 -0.88 -0.23 -14.28
CA ALA A 120 0.43 0.00 -13.66
C ALA A 120 1.00 -1.28 -13.01
N ALA A 121 0.13 -2.14 -12.47
CA ALA A 121 0.51 -3.45 -11.92
C ALA A 121 0.66 -4.55 -12.97
N GLY A 122 0.27 -4.31 -14.23
CA GLY A 122 0.38 -5.28 -15.31
C GLY A 122 -0.68 -6.38 -15.31
N TYR A 123 -1.84 -6.17 -14.66
CA TYR A 123 -2.98 -7.10 -14.73
C TYR A 123 -3.76 -7.00 -16.04
N CYS A 124 -3.77 -5.82 -16.66
CA CYS A 124 -4.40 -5.52 -17.96
C CYS A 124 -3.58 -4.42 -18.66
N HIS A 125 -3.92 -4.08 -19.90
CA HIS A 125 -3.16 -3.13 -20.72
C HIS A 125 -3.97 -1.91 -21.15
N ASP A 126 -5.30 -2.00 -21.14
CA ASP A 126 -6.22 -0.96 -21.57
C ASP A 126 -7.60 -1.14 -20.88
N ALA A 127 -8.47 -0.15 -21.01
CA ALA A 127 -9.79 -0.19 -20.38
C ALA A 127 -10.62 -1.43 -20.76
N ALA A 128 -10.49 -1.94 -21.99
CA ALA A 128 -11.24 -3.11 -22.44
C ALA A 128 -10.77 -4.39 -21.74
N SER A 129 -9.46 -4.60 -21.67
CA SER A 129 -8.85 -5.73 -20.95
C SER A 129 -9.06 -5.65 -19.44
N CYS A 130 -9.05 -4.45 -18.86
CA CYS A 130 -9.38 -4.26 -17.44
C CYS A 130 -10.86 -4.57 -17.15
N GLN A 131 -11.78 -4.16 -18.03
CA GLN A 131 -13.19 -4.51 -17.90
C GLN A 131 -13.41 -6.02 -18.02
N ALA A 132 -12.72 -6.69 -18.95
CA ALA A 132 -12.79 -8.15 -19.08
C ALA A 132 -12.32 -8.87 -17.80
N LEU A 133 -11.23 -8.38 -17.20
CA LEU A 133 -10.72 -8.88 -15.92
C LEU A 133 -11.76 -8.75 -14.79
N ARG A 134 -12.42 -7.59 -14.68
CA ARG A 134 -13.49 -7.36 -13.69
C ARG A 134 -14.70 -8.26 -13.92
N ASN A 135 -15.13 -8.40 -15.17
CA ASN A 135 -16.27 -9.25 -15.53
C ASN A 135 -16.02 -10.74 -15.22
N ALA A 136 -14.78 -11.18 -15.33
CA ALA A 136 -14.37 -12.53 -14.95
C ALA A 136 -14.24 -12.71 -13.42
N ASN A 137 -14.38 -11.64 -12.64
CA ASN A 137 -14.08 -11.62 -11.20
C ASN A 137 -12.69 -12.20 -10.90
N ALA A 138 -11.69 -11.78 -11.71
CA ALA A 138 -10.37 -12.36 -11.66
C ALA A 138 -9.74 -12.25 -10.26
N CYS A 139 -8.92 -13.24 -9.94
CA CYS A 139 -8.17 -13.35 -8.68
C CYS A 139 -8.99 -13.36 -7.39
N HIS A 140 -10.34 -13.32 -7.44
CA HIS A 140 -11.24 -13.57 -6.31
C HIS A 140 -10.85 -12.85 -5.01
N GLY A 141 -10.44 -11.59 -5.12
CA GLY A 141 -10.03 -10.78 -3.97
C GLY A 141 -8.62 -11.02 -3.47
N HIS A 142 -7.75 -11.69 -4.23
CA HIS A 142 -6.33 -11.84 -3.90
C HIS A 142 -5.51 -10.73 -4.58
N TYR A 143 -5.54 -9.55 -3.97
CA TYR A 143 -4.75 -8.38 -4.39
C TYR A 143 -3.97 -7.84 -3.20
N SER A 144 -2.72 -7.44 -3.47
CA SER A 144 -1.81 -6.89 -2.47
C SER A 144 -1.40 -5.47 -2.84
N TRP A 145 -1.11 -4.65 -1.83
CA TRP A 145 -0.82 -3.23 -1.99
C TRP A 145 0.41 -2.83 -1.17
N ASP A 146 1.21 -1.93 -1.73
CA ASP A 146 2.21 -1.16 -1.00
C ASP A 146 1.73 0.29 -0.84
N VAL A 147 1.87 0.83 0.37
CA VAL A 147 1.76 2.25 0.64
C VAL A 147 3.09 2.74 1.17
N THR A 148 3.66 3.74 0.54
CA THR A 148 4.91 4.37 1.02
C THR A 148 4.58 5.69 1.71
N PHE A 149 4.97 5.82 2.96
CA PHE A 149 4.98 7.07 3.71
C PHE A 149 6.41 7.61 3.79
N GLN A 150 6.58 8.92 3.69
CA GLN A 150 7.87 9.58 3.85
C GLN A 150 7.77 10.70 4.88
N ARG A 151 8.72 10.73 5.83
CA ARG A 151 8.84 11.84 6.80
C ARG A 151 9.24 13.14 6.08
N THR A 152 8.79 14.28 6.58
CA THR A 152 8.97 15.59 5.92
C THR A 152 10.15 16.44 6.43
N TYR A 153 10.88 15.99 7.45
CA TYR A 153 12.00 16.71 8.10
C TYR A 153 13.11 15.78 8.59
#